data_AF-A0A250IUP9-F1
#
_entry.id   AF-A0A250IUP9-F1
#
_cell.length_a   1.000
_cell.length_b   1.000
_cell.length_c   1.000
_cell.angle_alpha   90.00
_cell.angle_beta   90.00
_cell.angle_gamma   90.00
#
_symmetry.space_group_name_H-M   'P 1'
#
loop_
_entity.id
_entity.type
_entity.pdbx_description
1 polymer ?
#
loop_
_entity_poly.entity_id
_entity_poly.type
_entity_poly.pdbx_seq_one_letter_code
_entity_poly.pdbx_strand_id
1 'polypeptide(L)'
;MHSSPRELQQLLAEARNLELGSPQQLKLLETLRARCPTFVPALLLASRAQLWGPDDAERADAVFEQVERMLHDAVDASGRSPESLMGLARFMSVVRASPEAAEALYREASTRALEILEESWSGLIEALGEQEKTEEATLISERARQVLPGSKQLTEARAFAKIDPRSA
;
A
#
# COMPACT_ATOMS: atom_id res chain seq x y z
N MET A 1 0.99 11.09 -26.75
CA MET A 1 2.24 10.41 -26.36
C MET A 1 2.02 9.78 -25.00
N HIS A 2 2.22 8.48 -24.85
CA HIS A 2 2.15 7.84 -23.54
C HIS A 2 3.45 8.15 -22.78
N SER A 3 3.36 8.69 -21.55
CA SER A 3 4.54 8.90 -20.70
C SER A 3 5.14 7.56 -20.31
N SER A 4 6.47 7.47 -20.31
CA SER A 4 7.17 6.28 -19.85
C SER A 4 7.02 6.11 -18.34
N PRO A 5 7.08 4.87 -17.81
CA PRO A 5 7.02 4.62 -16.37
C PRO A 5 8.07 5.41 -15.57
N ARG A 6 9.28 5.57 -16.13
CA ARG A 6 10.37 6.32 -15.49
C ARG A 6 10.04 7.82 -15.36
N GLU A 7 9.46 8.43 -16.38
CA GLU A 7 9.04 9.84 -16.33
C GLU A 7 7.94 10.05 -15.30
N LEU A 8 6.96 9.14 -15.22
CA LEU A 8 5.90 9.20 -14.20
C LEU A 8 6.48 9.09 -12.78
N GLN A 9 7.46 8.22 -12.57
CA GLN A 9 8.16 8.07 -11.29
C GLN A 9 8.97 9.32 -10.92
N GLN A 10 9.63 9.97 -11.88
CA GLN A 10 10.39 11.21 -11.65
C GLN A 10 9.47 12.36 -11.23
N LEU A 11 8.39 12.58 -11.98
CA LEU A 11 7.38 13.60 -11.62
C LEU A 11 6.73 13.33 -10.26
N LEU A 12 6.48 12.06 -9.92
CA LEU A 12 5.98 11.69 -8.60
C LEU A 12 7.00 11.98 -7.49
N ALA A 13 8.29 11.69 -7.73
CA ALA A 13 9.35 11.99 -6.78
C ALA A 13 9.48 13.51 -6.54
N GLU A 14 9.38 14.32 -7.61
CA GLU A 14 9.32 15.77 -7.50
C GLU A 14 8.11 16.23 -6.66
N ALA A 15 6.92 15.68 -6.93
CA ALA A 15 5.71 16.01 -6.16
C ALA A 15 5.87 15.67 -4.67
N ARG A 16 6.51 14.55 -4.34
CA ARG A 16 6.76 14.12 -2.95
C ARG A 16 7.69 15.05 -2.18
N ASN A 17 8.56 15.78 -2.86
CA ASN A 17 9.50 16.72 -2.25
C ASN A 17 8.90 18.11 -1.98
N LEU A 18 7.67 18.37 -2.45
CA LEU A 18 6.95 19.61 -2.21
C LEU A 18 6.13 19.54 -0.91
N GLU A 19 5.83 20.69 -0.34
CA GLU A 19 4.93 20.79 0.81
C GLU A 19 3.55 20.21 0.47
N LEU A 20 3.02 19.40 1.39
CA LEU A 20 1.75 18.70 1.20
C LEU A 20 0.60 19.70 1.01
N GLY A 21 -0.14 19.58 -0.10
CA GLY A 21 -1.26 20.46 -0.40
C GLY A 21 -0.87 21.83 -0.97
N SER A 22 0.43 22.10 -1.17
CA SER A 22 0.88 23.32 -1.83
C SER A 22 0.35 23.42 -3.27
N PRO A 23 0.08 24.64 -3.80
CA PRO A 23 -0.40 24.83 -5.17
C PRO A 23 0.51 24.17 -6.23
N GLN A 24 1.83 24.20 -6.00
CA GLN A 24 2.82 23.57 -6.87
C GLN A 24 2.65 22.04 -6.87
N GLN A 25 2.47 21.42 -5.70
CA GLN A 25 2.27 19.98 -5.60
C GLN A 25 0.95 19.55 -6.27
N LEU A 26 -0.13 20.29 -6.01
CA LEU A 26 -1.45 20.00 -6.61
C LEU A 26 -1.40 20.08 -8.14
N LYS A 27 -0.75 21.10 -8.71
CA LYS A 27 -0.58 21.25 -10.16
C LYS A 27 0.22 20.09 -10.78
N LEU A 28 1.28 19.65 -10.09
CA LEU A 28 2.10 18.53 -10.57
C LEU A 28 1.34 17.21 -10.52
N LEU A 29 0.57 16.98 -9.45
CA LEU A 29 -0.29 15.81 -9.30
C LEU A 29 -1.45 15.79 -10.30
N GLU A 30 -2.03 16.94 -10.62
CA GLU A 30 -3.01 17.09 -11.71
C GLU A 30 -2.37 16.71 -13.06
N THR A 31 -1.16 17.19 -13.33
CA THR A 31 -0.42 16.83 -14.54
C THR A 31 -0.17 15.32 -14.64
N LEU A 32 0.21 14.68 -13.52
CA LEU A 32 0.38 13.23 -13.46
C LEU A 32 -0.92 12.49 -13.75
N ARG A 33 -2.03 12.90 -13.13
CA ARG A 33 -3.35 12.31 -13.35
C ARG A 33 -3.86 12.48 -14.78
N ALA A 34 -3.60 13.62 -15.41
CA ALA A 34 -3.96 13.85 -16.80
C ALA A 34 -3.16 12.96 -17.77
N ARG A 35 -1.90 12.66 -17.44
CA ARG A 35 -1.02 11.79 -18.25
C ARG A 35 -1.29 10.31 -18.04
N CYS A 36 -1.56 9.90 -16.80
CA CYS A 36 -1.82 8.52 -16.42
C CYS A 36 -2.86 8.48 -15.28
N PRO A 37 -4.17 8.39 -15.61
CA PRO A 37 -5.23 8.43 -14.62
C PRO A 37 -5.19 7.28 -13.62
N THR A 38 -4.63 6.13 -14.00
CA THR A 38 -4.53 4.92 -13.18
C THR A 38 -3.21 4.79 -12.44
N PHE A 39 -2.37 5.85 -12.41
CA PHE A 39 -1.10 5.80 -11.68
C PHE A 39 -1.34 5.89 -10.17
N VAL A 40 -1.56 4.73 -9.54
CA VAL A 40 -1.98 4.57 -8.14
C VAL A 40 -1.19 5.45 -7.16
N PRO A 41 0.17 5.51 -7.18
CA PRO A 41 0.89 6.35 -6.22
C PRO A 41 0.56 7.85 -6.33
N ALA A 42 0.23 8.33 -7.53
CA ALA A 42 -0.18 9.72 -7.75
C ALA A 42 -1.61 9.95 -7.25
N LEU A 43 -2.53 9.00 -7.44
CA LEU A 43 -3.90 9.08 -6.89
C LEU A 43 -3.89 9.14 -5.36
N LEU A 44 -3.08 8.31 -4.70
CA LEU A 44 -2.95 8.29 -3.25
C LEU A 44 -2.29 9.57 -2.70
N LEU A 45 -1.31 10.13 -3.40
CA LEU A 45 -0.71 11.40 -2.99
C LEU A 45 -1.65 12.59 -3.25
N ALA A 46 -2.35 12.61 -4.38
CA ALA A 46 -3.31 13.65 -4.73
C ALA A 46 -4.50 13.70 -3.78
N SER A 47 -5.08 12.55 -3.42
CA SER A 47 -6.16 12.48 -2.43
C SER A 47 -5.74 13.09 -1.09
N ARG A 48 -4.56 12.72 -0.57
CA ARG A 48 -4.02 13.31 0.66
C ARG A 48 -3.74 14.81 0.53
N ALA A 49 -3.11 15.23 -0.57
CA ALA A 49 -2.75 16.63 -0.79
C ALA A 49 -3.99 17.53 -0.88
N GLN A 50 -5.07 17.05 -1.49
CA GLN A 50 -6.31 17.82 -1.56
C GLN A 50 -7.02 17.96 -0.20
N LEU A 51 -6.99 16.93 0.64
CA LEU A 51 -7.53 17.02 2.00
C LEU A 51 -6.72 17.96 2.92
N TRP A 52 -5.44 18.17 2.61
CA TRP A 52 -4.54 19.08 3.35
C TRP A 52 -4.39 20.46 2.71
N GLY A 53 -5.05 20.68 1.57
CA GLY A 53 -4.98 21.94 0.83
C GLY A 53 -5.61 23.10 1.61
N PRO A 54 -5.47 24.34 1.11
CA PRO A 54 -6.07 25.50 1.75
C PRO A 54 -7.58 25.33 1.92
N ASP A 55 -8.06 25.50 3.16
CA ASP A 55 -9.47 25.40 3.52
C ASP A 55 -10.30 26.44 2.74
N ASP A 56 -11.04 25.94 1.75
CA ASP A 56 -12.15 26.67 1.14
C ASP A 56 -13.43 25.90 1.49
N ALA A 57 -14.10 26.37 2.55
CA ALA A 57 -15.31 25.73 3.08
C ALA A 57 -16.41 25.62 2.02
N GLU A 58 -16.44 26.52 1.01
CA GLU A 58 -17.43 26.47 -0.07
C GLU A 58 -17.15 25.35 -1.08
N ARG A 59 -15.92 24.80 -1.10
CA ARG A 59 -15.51 23.72 -2.01
C ARG A 59 -15.34 22.36 -1.34
N ALA A 60 -15.53 22.28 -0.03
CA ALA A 60 -15.25 21.07 0.75
C ALA A 60 -15.94 19.82 0.18
N ASP A 61 -17.24 19.91 -0.16
CA ASP A 61 -17.98 18.76 -0.69
C ASP A 61 -17.47 18.30 -2.06
N ALA A 62 -17.21 19.23 -2.97
CA ALA A 62 -16.68 18.92 -4.30
C ALA A 62 -15.27 18.31 -4.23
N VAL A 63 -14.45 18.79 -3.29
CA VAL A 63 -13.12 18.21 -3.00
C VAL A 63 -13.29 16.80 -2.45
N PHE A 64 -14.20 16.57 -1.48
CA PHE A 64 -14.43 15.24 -0.93
C PHE A 64 -14.93 14.24 -1.96
N GLU A 65 -15.86 14.63 -2.84
CA GLU A 65 -16.30 13.77 -3.96
C GLU A 65 -15.17 13.46 -4.94
N GLN A 66 -14.28 14.43 -5.21
CA GLN A 66 -13.12 14.18 -6.05
C GLN A 66 -12.13 13.23 -5.39
N VAL A 67 -11.87 13.41 -4.09
CA VAL A 67 -10.99 12.56 -3.28
C VAL A 67 -11.52 11.13 -3.21
N GLU A 68 -12.81 10.96 -2.96
CA GLU A 68 -13.46 9.65 -2.92
C GLU A 68 -13.30 8.91 -4.25
N ARG A 69 -13.57 9.57 -5.38
CA ARG A 69 -13.34 8.98 -6.72
C ARG A 69 -11.89 8.56 -6.92
N MET A 70 -10.92 9.41 -6.57
CA MET A 70 -9.50 9.07 -6.69
C MET A 70 -9.12 7.83 -5.87
N LEU A 71 -9.68 7.68 -4.66
CA LEU A 71 -9.40 6.55 -3.79
C LEU A 71 -10.04 5.26 -4.31
N HIS A 72 -11.26 5.33 -4.86
CA HIS A 72 -11.86 4.20 -5.57
C HIS A 72 -11.05 3.80 -6.81
N ASP A 73 -10.66 4.76 -7.65
CA ASP A 73 -9.82 4.51 -8.82
C ASP A 73 -8.48 3.86 -8.42
N ALA A 74 -7.89 4.28 -7.29
CA ALA A 74 -6.67 3.69 -6.76
C ALA A 74 -6.85 2.24 -6.29
N VAL A 75 -7.98 1.93 -5.65
CA VAL A 75 -8.34 0.56 -5.25
C VAL A 75 -8.51 -0.32 -6.48
N ASP A 76 -9.23 0.14 -7.49
CA ASP A 76 -9.50 -0.64 -8.70
C ASP A 76 -8.23 -0.85 -9.54
N ALA A 77 -7.47 0.23 -9.80
CA ALA A 77 -6.26 0.17 -10.62
C ALA A 77 -5.12 -0.63 -9.96
N SER A 78 -5.10 -0.73 -8.62
CA SER A 78 -4.09 -1.51 -7.89
C SER A 78 -4.44 -2.98 -7.71
N GLY A 79 -5.62 -3.43 -8.16
CA GLY A 79 -6.12 -4.76 -7.82
C GLY A 79 -6.38 -4.91 -6.32
N ARG A 80 -6.82 -3.83 -5.67
CA ARG A 80 -7.14 -3.76 -4.23
C ARG A 80 -5.92 -3.96 -3.33
N SER A 81 -4.83 -3.24 -3.60
CA SER A 81 -3.63 -3.29 -2.77
C SER A 81 -3.91 -2.82 -1.34
N PRO A 82 -3.18 -3.31 -0.32
CA PRO A 82 -3.38 -2.88 1.08
C PRO A 82 -3.32 -1.36 1.26
N GLU A 83 -2.36 -0.70 0.61
CA GLU A 83 -2.18 0.76 0.72
C GLU A 83 -3.40 1.53 0.18
N SER A 84 -3.95 1.12 -0.96
CA SER A 84 -5.12 1.77 -1.55
C SER A 84 -6.38 1.57 -0.71
N LEU A 85 -6.60 0.35 -0.21
CA LEU A 85 -7.70 0.02 0.68
C LEU A 85 -7.62 0.83 1.98
N MET A 86 -6.44 0.96 2.59
CA MET A 86 -6.23 1.77 3.79
C MET A 86 -6.48 3.26 3.55
N GLY A 87 -6.11 3.77 2.37
CA GLY A 87 -6.40 5.15 1.95
C GLY A 87 -7.91 5.41 1.91
N LEU A 88 -8.66 4.55 1.23
CA LEU A 88 -10.12 4.64 1.16
C LEU A 88 -10.77 4.45 2.54
N ALA A 89 -10.33 3.47 3.32
CA ALA A 89 -10.85 3.21 4.67
C ALA A 89 -10.73 4.43 5.58
N ARG A 90 -9.59 5.12 5.54
CA ARG A 90 -9.38 6.35 6.32
C ARG A 90 -10.34 7.45 5.90
N PHE A 91 -10.55 7.62 4.59
CA PHE A 91 -11.51 8.59 4.07
C PHE A 91 -12.93 8.27 4.50
N MET A 92 -13.37 7.01 4.39
CA MET A 92 -14.70 6.57 4.83
C MET A 92 -14.91 6.84 6.33
N SER A 93 -13.90 6.57 7.15
CA SER A 93 -13.98 6.78 8.60
C SER A 93 -14.04 8.26 8.98
N VAL A 94 -13.18 9.10 8.39
CA VAL A 94 -12.96 10.48 8.85
C VAL A 94 -13.87 11.47 8.13
N VAL A 95 -14.03 11.33 6.81
CA VAL A 95 -14.73 12.31 5.97
C VAL A 95 -16.20 11.92 5.79
N ARG A 96 -16.49 10.63 5.58
CA ARG A 96 -17.87 10.14 5.40
C ARG A 96 -18.54 9.71 6.71
N ALA A 97 -17.81 9.72 7.82
CA ALA A 97 -18.29 9.26 9.12
C ALA A 97 -18.96 7.86 9.04
N SER A 98 -18.41 6.98 8.21
CA SER A 98 -18.90 5.62 7.98
C SER A 98 -17.89 4.59 8.51
N PRO A 99 -17.91 4.30 9.82
CA PRO A 99 -16.97 3.37 10.44
C PRO A 99 -17.17 1.93 9.96
N GLU A 100 -18.38 1.51 9.61
CA GLU A 100 -18.67 0.15 9.12
C GLU A 100 -18.02 -0.09 7.74
N ALA A 101 -18.11 0.89 6.84
CA ALA A 101 -17.45 0.82 5.54
C ALA A 101 -15.92 0.84 5.69
N ALA A 102 -15.41 1.67 6.60
CA ALA A 102 -13.99 1.71 6.90
C ALA A 102 -13.48 0.38 7.48
N GLU A 103 -14.22 -0.24 8.41
CA GLU A 103 -13.86 -1.52 9.01
C GLU A 103 -13.72 -2.62 7.94
N ALA A 104 -14.69 -2.75 7.04
CA ALA A 104 -14.64 -3.74 5.98
C ALA A 104 -13.38 -3.59 5.11
N LEU A 105 -13.04 -2.35 4.74
CA LEU A 105 -11.83 -2.04 3.96
C LEU A 105 -10.54 -2.32 4.75
N TYR A 106 -10.48 -1.97 6.04
CA TYR A 106 -9.30 -2.24 6.87
C TYR A 106 -9.08 -3.74 7.11
N ARG A 107 -10.17 -4.51 7.27
CA ARG A 107 -10.08 -5.97 7.37
C ARG A 107 -9.51 -6.57 6.09
N GLU A 108 -10.03 -6.16 4.93
CA GLU A 108 -9.51 -6.63 3.67
C GLU A 108 -8.04 -6.23 3.47
N ALA A 109 -7.67 -4.97 3.74
CA ALA A 109 -6.30 -4.51 3.64
C ALA A 109 -5.35 -5.34 4.52
N SER A 110 -5.80 -5.69 5.72
CA SER A 110 -5.04 -6.51 6.67
C SER A 110 -4.86 -7.94 6.15
N THR A 111 -5.91 -8.56 5.60
CA THR A 111 -5.81 -9.88 4.96
C THR A 111 -4.82 -9.85 3.79
N ARG A 112 -4.92 -8.87 2.89
CA ARG A 112 -4.01 -8.71 1.76
C ARG A 112 -2.56 -8.48 2.19
N ALA A 113 -2.36 -7.69 3.25
CA ALA A 113 -1.02 -7.45 3.79
C ALA A 113 -0.41 -8.72 4.39
N LEU A 114 -1.22 -9.57 5.05
CA LEU A 114 -0.77 -10.86 5.56
C LEU A 114 -0.40 -11.83 4.44
N GLU A 115 -1.15 -11.87 3.34
CA GLU A 115 -0.82 -12.67 2.15
C GLU A 115 0.56 -12.29 1.58
N ILE A 116 0.81 -10.99 1.39
CA ILE A 116 2.10 -10.48 0.89
C ILE A 116 3.24 -10.78 1.89
N LEU A 117 2.97 -10.63 3.19
CA LEU A 117 3.95 -10.92 4.23
C LEU A 117 4.34 -12.40 4.23
N GLU A 118 3.36 -13.31 4.14
CA GLU A 118 3.57 -14.76 4.04
C GLU A 118 4.48 -15.10 2.86
N GLU A 119 4.16 -14.59 1.66
CA GLU A 119 4.96 -14.82 0.46
C GLU A 119 6.39 -14.28 0.62
N SER A 120 6.54 -13.05 1.11
CA SER A 120 7.85 -12.41 1.28
C SER A 120 8.73 -13.15 2.30
N TRP A 121 8.14 -13.64 3.40
CA TRP A 121 8.87 -14.39 4.42
C TRP A 121 9.20 -15.80 3.95
N SER A 122 8.32 -16.47 3.20
CA SER A 122 8.64 -17.75 2.54
C SER A 122 9.89 -17.62 1.67
N GLY A 123 9.86 -16.67 0.73
CA GLY A 123 10.99 -16.45 -0.19
C GLY A 123 12.27 -16.03 0.53
N LEU A 124 12.16 -15.23 1.59
CA LEU A 124 13.33 -14.85 2.40
C LEU A 124 13.93 -16.06 3.15
N ILE A 125 13.10 -16.91 3.76
CA ILE A 125 13.56 -18.13 4.44
C ILE A 125 14.27 -19.05 3.46
N GLU A 126 13.69 -19.26 2.27
CA GLU A 126 14.30 -20.08 1.22
C GLU A 126 15.64 -19.50 0.76
N ALA A 127 15.69 -18.22 0.41
CA ALA A 127 16.89 -17.55 -0.06
C ALA A 127 18.02 -17.53 0.99
N LEU A 128 17.68 -17.43 2.28
CA LEU A 128 18.65 -17.55 3.38
C LEU A 128 19.14 -19.00 3.53
N GLY A 129 18.24 -19.98 3.37
CA GLY A 129 18.57 -21.39 3.35
C GLY A 129 19.54 -21.77 2.24
N GLU A 130 19.35 -21.25 1.03
CA GLU A 130 20.28 -21.45 -0.10
C GLU A 130 21.67 -20.86 0.18
N GLN A 131 21.73 -19.77 0.94
CA GLN A 131 22.97 -19.13 1.37
C GLN A 131 23.58 -19.77 2.63
N GLU A 132 23.01 -20.87 3.12
CA GLU A 132 23.41 -21.55 4.36
C GLU A 132 23.33 -20.65 5.62
N LYS A 133 22.59 -19.54 5.56
CA LYS A 133 22.35 -18.61 6.68
C LYS A 133 21.23 -19.12 7.58
N THR A 134 21.43 -20.32 8.13
CA THR A 134 20.41 -21.09 8.86
C THR A 134 19.92 -20.42 10.13
N GLU A 135 20.79 -19.70 10.86
CA GLU A 135 20.39 -18.94 12.06
C GLU A 135 19.42 -17.81 11.71
N GLU A 136 19.73 -16.99 10.69
CA GLU A 136 18.85 -15.91 10.22
C GLU A 136 17.53 -16.47 9.70
N ALA A 137 17.58 -17.55 8.91
CA ALA A 137 16.38 -18.22 8.40
C ALA A 137 15.49 -18.75 9.55
N THR A 138 16.10 -19.26 10.63
CA THR A 138 15.39 -19.72 11.82
C THR A 138 14.69 -18.55 12.53
N LEU A 139 15.37 -17.42 12.72
CA LEU A 139 14.78 -16.24 13.37
C LEU A 139 13.54 -15.73 12.63
N ILE A 140 13.62 -15.63 11.30
CA ILE A 140 12.48 -15.21 10.48
C ILE A 140 11.36 -16.27 10.55
N SER A 141 11.68 -17.56 10.47
CA SER A 141 10.70 -18.64 10.54
C SER A 141 9.94 -18.68 11.88
N GLU A 142 10.62 -18.48 13.01
CA GLU A 142 9.98 -18.43 14.33
C GLU A 142 9.02 -17.25 14.43
N ARG A 143 9.44 -16.06 13.98
CA ARG A 143 8.57 -14.89 13.92
C ARG A 143 7.36 -15.13 13.01
N ALA A 144 7.59 -15.78 11.87
CA ALA A 144 6.54 -16.07 10.90
C ALA A 144 5.45 -16.97 11.50
N ARG A 145 5.82 -17.97 12.29
CA ARG A 145 4.87 -18.88 12.96
C ARG A 145 3.98 -18.18 13.98
N GLN A 146 4.49 -17.15 14.66
CA GLN A 146 3.72 -16.39 15.64
C GLN A 146 2.65 -15.52 14.97
N VAL A 147 2.93 -14.98 13.78
CA VAL A 147 2.03 -14.08 13.06
C VAL A 147 1.08 -14.84 12.13
N LEU A 148 1.55 -15.90 11.49
CA LEU A 148 0.82 -16.69 10.49
C LEU A 148 0.77 -18.17 10.92
N PRO A 149 0.10 -18.49 12.03
CA PRO A 149 0.03 -19.86 12.53
C PRO A 149 -0.68 -20.75 11.52
N GLY A 150 -0.07 -21.89 11.18
CA GLY A 150 -0.66 -22.88 10.26
C GLY A 150 -0.43 -22.60 8.78
N SER A 151 0.39 -21.62 8.42
CA SER A 151 0.83 -21.42 7.03
C SER A 151 1.57 -22.66 6.51
N LYS A 152 1.02 -23.27 5.45
CA LYS A 152 1.67 -24.37 4.74
C LYS A 152 2.90 -23.89 3.99
N GLN A 153 2.81 -22.73 3.35
CA GLN A 153 3.90 -22.14 2.58
C GLN A 153 5.14 -21.89 3.46
N LEU A 154 4.97 -21.27 4.63
CA LEU A 154 6.07 -21.05 5.58
C LEU A 154 6.63 -22.36 6.15
N THR A 155 5.80 -23.39 6.27
CA THR A 155 6.24 -24.73 6.70
C THR A 155 7.13 -25.39 5.64
N GLU A 156 6.76 -25.26 4.36
CA GLU A 156 7.54 -25.76 3.22
C GLU A 156 8.87 -25.02 3.07
N ALA A 157 8.86 -23.69 3.17
CA ALA A 157 10.07 -22.86 3.15
C ALA A 157 11.07 -23.25 4.24
N ARG A 158 10.58 -23.52 5.46
CA ARG A 158 11.42 -23.98 6.58
C ARG A 158 12.08 -25.33 6.26
N ALA A 159 11.31 -26.27 5.71
CA ALA A 159 11.82 -27.58 5.33
C ALA A 159 12.89 -27.47 4.23
N PHE A 160 12.66 -26.60 3.25
CA PHE A 160 13.64 -26.29 2.20
C PHE A 160 14.95 -25.73 2.78
N ALA A 161 14.85 -24.78 3.71
CA ALA A 161 15.99 -24.18 4.39
C ALA A 161 16.71 -25.11 5.39
N LYS A 162 16.26 -26.37 5.52
CA LYS A 162 16.81 -27.39 6.44
C LYS A 162 16.88 -26.92 7.90
N ILE A 163 15.97 -26.05 8.30
CA ILE A 163 15.88 -25.57 9.68
C ILE A 163 15.34 -26.72 10.54
N ASP A 164 16.09 -27.13 11.56
CA ASP A 164 15.73 -28.25 12.43
C ASP A 164 14.31 -28.04 13.01
N PRO A 165 13.40 -29.03 12.92
CA PRO A 165 12.09 -28.96 13.57
C PRO A 165 12.15 -28.71 15.09
N ARG A 166 13.29 -28.97 15.75
CA ARG A 166 13.48 -28.90 17.21
C ARG A 166 14.14 -27.62 17.73
N SER A 167 14.51 -26.66 16.90
CA SER A 167 15.21 -25.43 17.33
C SER A 167 14.29 -24.32 17.89
N ALA A 168 13.13 -24.69 18.45
CA ALA A 168 12.19 -23.79 19.12
C ALA A 168 12.19 -23.97 20.63
#